data_AF-A0A947VRY1-F1
#
_entry.id   AF-A0A947VRY1-F1
#
_cell.length_a   1.000
_cell.length_b   1.000
_cell.length_c   1.000
_cell.angle_alpha   90.00
_cell.angle_beta   90.00
_cell.angle_gamma   90.00
#
_symmetry.space_group_name_H-M   'P 1'
#
loop_
_entity.id
_entity.type
_entity.pdbx_description
1 polymer ?
#
loop_
_entity_poly.entity_id
_entity_poly.type
_entity_poly.pdbx_seq_one_letter_code
_entity_poly.pdbx_strand_id
1 'polypeptide(L)'
;MSSRGRIAVALAAATMILASCATVQRDVLYDAPSDENPAELVAIETELVRSRSVPGSSDLRAARERLASLAASPSSDSRRNARVLSLLAEATLQSGDRSGAARLLERSAAAYGGDEIAAVVASRLAKDPSERLAVLEKAARLADDSARVRVELGSALLALGRVREALAAFDAALPRLGEEYALLFGDERERAYALRDADSAPSAGSSSYLTREPVTLAGMAALAQAETNALDRITGGATWSPGVLFDRLKASGWYADSGAPARAPASRKDAALFLWTLMTRGDGRLSSRYTTRYASRASSPVPDVPYGSPYFDAALGVVEEGVMSLVDGRNFDPDGPASGLDFFGWLLLAAAWR
;
A
#
# COMPACT_ATOMS: atom_id res chain seq x y z
N MET A 1 -93.39 2.51 -55.25
CA MET A 1 -94.33 2.78 -54.13
C MET A 1 -93.59 2.50 -52.83
N SER A 2 -93.06 3.55 -52.19
CA SER A 2 -93.53 4.09 -50.90
C SER A 2 -92.74 3.48 -49.73
N SER A 3 -92.15 4.18 -48.76
CA SER A 3 -91.85 5.60 -48.58
C SER A 3 -90.92 5.73 -47.36
N ARG A 4 -89.91 6.60 -47.49
CA ARG A 4 -89.52 7.66 -46.54
C ARG A 4 -89.17 7.36 -45.07
N GLY A 5 -87.95 7.79 -44.74
CA GLY A 5 -87.54 8.40 -43.46
C GLY A 5 -86.05 8.78 -43.55
N ARG A 6 -85.64 9.83 -44.27
CA ARG A 6 -85.40 11.23 -43.83
C ARG A 6 -84.38 11.40 -42.67
N ILE A 7 -83.25 12.06 -43.02
CA ILE A 7 -82.55 13.18 -42.29
C ILE A 7 -81.69 12.73 -41.07
N ALA A 8 -80.44 13.16 -40.79
CA ALA A 8 -79.54 14.21 -41.29
C ALA A 8 -78.05 13.89 -40.93
N VAL A 9 -77.14 14.35 -41.79
CA VAL A 9 -75.91 15.13 -41.52
C VAL A 9 -75.18 14.92 -40.19
N ALA A 10 -73.93 14.44 -40.24
CA ALA A 10 -72.77 15.19 -39.74
C ALA A 10 -71.44 14.51 -40.07
N LEU A 11 -70.56 15.30 -40.67
CA LEU A 11 -69.12 15.17 -40.85
C LEU A 11 -68.40 14.61 -39.61
N ALA A 12 -67.58 13.56 -39.77
CA ALA A 12 -66.39 13.34 -38.95
C ALA A 12 -65.41 12.42 -39.70
N ALA A 13 -64.50 13.06 -40.42
CA ALA A 13 -63.28 12.44 -40.89
C ALA A 13 -62.36 12.11 -39.70
N ALA A 14 -61.50 11.10 -39.92
CA ALA A 14 -60.31 10.77 -39.14
C ALA A 14 -60.54 10.24 -37.71
N THR A 15 -60.44 8.92 -37.56
CA THR A 15 -59.49 8.25 -36.64
C THR A 15 -59.69 6.73 -36.70
N MET A 16 -58.98 6.05 -37.61
CA MET A 16 -58.70 4.62 -37.45
C MET A 16 -57.56 4.51 -36.43
N ILE A 17 -57.90 4.27 -35.16
CA ILE A 17 -56.94 3.87 -34.13
C ILE A 17 -56.72 2.37 -34.26
N LEU A 18 -55.50 2.01 -34.65
CA LEU A 18 -54.94 0.66 -34.56
C LEU A 18 -55.00 0.19 -33.10
N ALA A 19 -55.90 -0.74 -32.79
CA ALA A 19 -55.85 -1.51 -31.56
C ALA A 19 -54.71 -2.53 -31.69
N SER A 20 -53.49 -2.09 -31.39
CA SER A 20 -52.34 -2.97 -31.17
C SER A 20 -52.59 -3.79 -29.90
N CYS A 21 -52.45 -5.11 -29.99
CA CYS A 21 -52.36 -6.00 -28.85
C CYS A 21 -51.09 -5.69 -28.05
N ALA A 22 -51.12 -4.65 -27.23
CA ALA A 22 -50.16 -4.47 -26.16
C ALA A 22 -50.54 -5.45 -25.04
N THR A 23 -49.96 -6.64 -25.07
CA THR A 23 -49.86 -7.47 -23.87
C THR A 23 -49.03 -6.69 -22.88
N VAL A 24 -49.69 -5.96 -21.98
CA VAL A 24 -49.06 -5.31 -20.85
C VAL A 24 -48.39 -6.41 -20.04
N GLN A 25 -47.06 -6.51 -20.14
CA GLN A 25 -46.26 -7.14 -19.10
C GLN A 25 -46.63 -6.39 -17.81
N ARG A 26 -47.43 -7.04 -16.97
CA ARG A 26 -47.48 -6.65 -15.57
C ARG A 26 -46.07 -6.86 -15.07
N ASP A 27 -45.34 -5.76 -14.90
CA ASP A 27 -44.15 -5.74 -14.06
C ASP A 27 -44.55 -6.44 -12.77
N VAL A 28 -44.04 -7.66 -12.61
CA VAL A 28 -43.95 -8.25 -11.29
C VAL A 28 -42.93 -7.36 -10.60
N LEU A 29 -43.43 -6.34 -9.90
CA LEU A 29 -42.70 -5.69 -8.83
C LEU A 29 -42.29 -6.83 -7.90
N TYR A 30 -41.06 -7.29 -8.07
CA TYR A 30 -40.39 -8.08 -7.09
C TYR A 30 -40.19 -7.13 -5.92
N ASP A 31 -41.13 -7.17 -4.97
CA ASP A 31 -40.87 -6.63 -3.64
C ASP A 31 -39.64 -7.38 -3.14
N ALA A 32 -38.48 -6.73 -3.26
CA ALA A 32 -37.31 -7.14 -2.49
C ALA A 32 -37.79 -7.19 -1.03
N PRO A 33 -37.56 -8.30 -0.30
CA PRO A 33 -37.98 -8.37 1.08
C PRO A 33 -37.42 -7.14 1.81
N SER A 34 -38.30 -6.41 2.48
CA SER A 34 -38.09 -5.11 3.12
C SER A 34 -37.01 -5.07 4.22
N ASP A 35 -36.26 -6.16 4.39
CA ASP A 35 -35.27 -6.41 5.43
C ASP A 35 -33.82 -6.47 4.90
N GLU A 36 -33.59 -6.22 3.60
CA GLU A 36 -32.24 -6.28 3.02
C GLU A 36 -31.57 -4.91 3.01
N ASN A 37 -30.53 -4.75 3.82
CA ASN A 37 -29.73 -3.52 3.88
C ASN A 37 -28.35 -3.73 3.25
N PRO A 38 -28.14 -3.39 1.96
CA PRO A 38 -26.83 -3.44 1.32
C PRO A 38 -25.74 -2.69 2.09
N ALA A 39 -26.10 -1.66 2.87
CA ALA A 39 -25.17 -0.90 3.69
C ALA A 39 -24.60 -1.74 4.85
N GLU A 40 -25.29 -2.79 5.30
CA GLU A 40 -24.82 -3.64 6.39
C GLU A 40 -23.56 -4.42 6.00
N LEU A 41 -23.57 -5.04 4.81
CA LEU A 41 -22.43 -5.81 4.31
C LEU A 41 -21.24 -4.90 3.96
N VAL A 42 -21.51 -3.68 3.48
CA VAL A 42 -20.48 -2.66 3.26
C VAL A 42 -19.85 -2.24 4.59
N ALA A 43 -20.64 -2.00 5.63
CA ALA A 43 -20.12 -1.66 6.95
C ALA A 43 -19.26 -2.78 7.54
N ILE A 44 -19.68 -4.04 7.40
CA ILE A 44 -18.90 -5.19 7.85
C ILE A 44 -17.59 -5.32 7.07
N GLU A 45 -17.61 -5.09 5.75
CA GLU A 45 -16.41 -5.06 4.94
C GLU A 45 -15.43 -3.98 5.42
N THR A 46 -15.93 -2.77 5.69
CA THR A 46 -15.13 -1.68 6.25
C THR A 46 -14.49 -2.05 7.60
N GLU A 47 -15.25 -2.68 8.50
CA GLU A 47 -14.74 -3.20 9.78
C GLU A 47 -13.61 -4.21 9.58
N LEU A 48 -13.75 -5.14 8.61
CA LEU A 48 -12.73 -6.13 8.29
C LEU A 48 -11.49 -5.54 7.61
N VAL A 49 -11.62 -4.45 6.86
CA VAL A 49 -10.48 -3.73 6.30
C VAL A 49 -9.72 -3.01 7.42
N ARG A 50 -10.45 -2.34 8.33
CA ARG A 50 -9.87 -1.63 9.47
C ARG A 50 -9.15 -2.55 10.45
N SER A 51 -9.69 -3.75 10.71
CA SER A 51 -9.03 -4.74 11.57
C SER A 51 -7.68 -5.22 11.03
N ARG A 52 -7.45 -5.11 9.72
CA ARG A 52 -6.14 -5.41 9.10
C ARG A 52 -5.14 -4.28 9.26
N SER A 53 -5.58 -3.03 9.25
CA SER A 53 -4.70 -1.88 9.45
C SER A 53 -4.36 -1.65 10.92
N VAL A 54 -5.26 -2.00 11.85
CA VAL A 54 -5.08 -1.78 13.30
C VAL A 54 -5.16 -3.11 14.06
N PRO A 55 -4.02 -3.78 14.31
CA PRO A 55 -3.98 -5.02 15.07
C PRO A 55 -4.58 -4.85 16.47
N GLY A 56 -5.46 -5.77 16.87
CA GLY A 56 -6.10 -5.76 18.19
C GLY A 56 -7.40 -4.94 18.27
N SER A 57 -7.91 -4.40 17.16
CA SER A 57 -9.24 -3.79 17.15
C SER A 57 -10.34 -4.81 17.48
N SER A 58 -11.42 -4.36 18.12
CA SER A 58 -12.60 -5.18 18.38
C SER A 58 -13.40 -5.48 17.10
N ASP A 59 -13.07 -4.82 15.99
CA ASP A 59 -13.82 -4.85 14.73
C ASP A 59 -13.92 -6.26 14.17
N LEU A 60 -12.83 -7.06 14.22
CA LEU A 60 -12.86 -8.45 13.75
C LEU A 60 -13.86 -9.31 14.53
N ARG A 61 -13.96 -9.11 15.85
CA ARG A 61 -14.91 -9.87 16.68
C ARG A 61 -16.34 -9.49 16.35
N ALA A 62 -16.63 -8.19 16.29
CA ALA A 62 -17.95 -7.66 15.97
C ALA A 62 -18.42 -8.10 14.56
N ALA A 63 -17.54 -7.98 13.55
CA ALA A 63 -17.81 -8.42 12.19
C ALA A 63 -18.14 -9.92 12.13
N ARG A 64 -17.39 -10.77 12.84
CA ARG A 64 -17.63 -12.21 12.90
C ARG A 64 -19.00 -12.57 13.49
N GLU A 65 -19.38 -11.93 14.59
CA GLU A 65 -20.67 -12.18 15.25
C GLU A 65 -21.84 -11.80 14.33
N ARG A 66 -21.76 -10.63 13.68
CA ARG A 66 -22.77 -10.17 12.72
C ARG A 66 -22.87 -11.09 11.51
N LEU A 67 -21.73 -11.48 10.93
CA LEU A 67 -21.71 -12.40 9.79
C LEU A 67 -22.23 -13.79 10.15
N ALA A 68 -21.99 -14.29 11.36
CA ALA A 68 -22.54 -15.55 11.82
C ALA A 68 -24.07 -15.50 11.93
N SER A 69 -24.62 -14.39 12.43
CA SER A 69 -26.07 -14.14 12.46
C SER A 69 -26.67 -14.11 11.05
N LEU A 70 -26.03 -13.38 10.12
CA LEU A 70 -26.46 -13.30 8.72
C LEU A 70 -26.40 -14.65 8.01
N ALA A 71 -25.36 -15.45 8.25
CA ALA A 71 -25.23 -16.78 7.65
C ALA A 71 -26.22 -17.81 8.22
N ALA A 72 -26.70 -17.61 9.45
CA ALA A 72 -27.74 -18.44 10.06
C ALA A 72 -29.14 -18.18 9.47
N SER A 73 -29.33 -17.04 8.80
CA SER A 73 -30.59 -16.67 8.13
C SER A 73 -30.36 -16.39 6.64
N PRO A 74 -30.12 -17.42 5.80
CA PRO A 74 -29.84 -17.22 4.38
C PRO A 74 -30.97 -16.51 3.64
N SER A 75 -30.62 -15.59 2.74
CA SER A 75 -31.56 -14.91 1.85
C SER A 75 -31.88 -15.77 0.62
N SER A 76 -32.93 -15.41 -0.13
CA SER A 76 -33.14 -15.90 -1.49
C SER A 76 -32.17 -15.30 -2.49
N ASP A 77 -31.51 -14.17 -2.20
CA ASP A 77 -30.49 -13.57 -3.06
C ASP A 77 -29.16 -14.34 -2.97
N SER A 78 -28.83 -15.05 -4.05
CA SER A 78 -27.59 -15.79 -4.18
C SER A 78 -26.34 -14.90 -4.11
N ARG A 79 -26.40 -13.65 -4.58
CA ARG A 79 -25.27 -12.71 -4.54
C ARG A 79 -25.00 -12.25 -3.11
N ARG A 80 -26.06 -11.89 -2.37
CA ARG A 80 -25.96 -11.58 -0.94
C ARG A 80 -25.38 -12.75 -0.15
N ASN A 81 -25.88 -13.97 -0.37
CA ASN A 81 -25.38 -15.16 0.32
C ASN A 81 -23.90 -15.41 0.03
N ALA A 82 -23.47 -15.28 -1.24
CA ALA A 82 -22.07 -15.38 -1.59
C ALA A 82 -21.23 -14.29 -0.91
N ARG A 83 -21.68 -13.03 -0.89
CA ARG A 83 -20.98 -11.93 -0.20
C ARG A 83 -20.81 -12.20 1.30
N VAL A 84 -21.85 -12.69 1.99
CA VAL A 84 -21.77 -13.08 3.41
C VAL A 84 -20.72 -14.19 3.60
N LEU A 85 -20.74 -15.21 2.75
CA LEU A 85 -19.76 -16.31 2.81
C LEU A 85 -18.32 -15.83 2.53
N SER A 86 -18.13 -14.90 1.59
CA SER A 86 -16.83 -14.31 1.28
C SER A 86 -16.29 -13.45 2.43
N LEU A 87 -17.14 -12.64 3.06
CA LEU A 87 -16.76 -11.85 4.24
C LEU A 87 -16.48 -12.74 5.46
N LEU A 88 -17.23 -13.83 5.63
CA LEU A 88 -16.90 -14.87 6.62
C LEU A 88 -15.55 -15.52 6.32
N ALA A 89 -15.26 -15.83 5.06
CA ALA A 89 -13.99 -16.39 4.65
C ALA A 89 -12.83 -15.44 5.00
N GLU A 90 -13.00 -14.14 4.75
CA GLU A 90 -12.05 -13.10 5.13
C GLU A 90 -11.83 -13.07 6.66
N ALA A 91 -12.90 -13.00 7.45
CA ALA A 91 -12.78 -12.96 8.90
C ALA A 91 -12.15 -14.25 9.49
N THR A 92 -12.43 -15.40 8.86
CA THR A 92 -11.84 -16.70 9.21
C THR A 92 -10.35 -16.74 8.88
N LEU A 93 -9.97 -16.17 7.73
CA LEU A 93 -8.58 -16.04 7.31
C LEU A 93 -7.79 -15.12 8.25
N GLN A 94 -8.34 -13.97 8.64
CA GLN A 94 -7.72 -13.07 9.62
C GLN A 94 -7.54 -13.73 11.00
N SER A 95 -8.36 -14.73 11.31
CA SER A 95 -8.24 -15.52 12.55
C SER A 95 -7.23 -16.68 12.45
N GLY A 96 -6.59 -16.85 11.29
CA GLY A 96 -5.56 -17.87 11.03
C GLY A 96 -6.07 -19.19 10.47
N ASP A 97 -7.39 -19.42 10.36
CA ASP A 97 -7.95 -20.66 9.80
C ASP A 97 -8.06 -20.59 8.27
N ARG A 98 -6.92 -20.82 7.60
CA ARG A 98 -6.85 -20.87 6.13
C ARG A 98 -7.75 -21.95 5.54
N SER A 99 -7.90 -23.09 6.23
CA SER A 99 -8.70 -24.22 5.74
C SER A 99 -10.20 -23.91 5.78
N GLY A 100 -10.66 -23.24 6.84
CA GLY A 100 -12.03 -22.77 6.99
C GLY A 100 -12.37 -21.69 5.97
N ALA A 101 -11.45 -20.74 5.76
CA ALA A 101 -11.60 -19.74 4.71
C ALA A 101 -11.77 -20.38 3.33
N ALA A 102 -10.94 -21.36 2.97
CA ALA A 102 -11.06 -22.08 1.69
C ALA A 102 -12.42 -22.78 1.53
N ARG A 103 -12.91 -23.50 2.55
CA ARG A 103 -14.24 -24.14 2.53
C ARG A 103 -15.38 -23.13 2.37
N LEU A 104 -15.26 -21.95 2.98
CA LEU A 104 -16.24 -20.89 2.84
C LEU A 104 -16.24 -20.30 1.41
N LEU A 105 -15.07 -20.18 0.77
CA LEU A 105 -14.97 -19.74 -0.62
C LEU A 105 -15.58 -20.75 -1.60
N GLU A 106 -15.40 -22.06 -1.38
CA GLU A 106 -16.07 -23.09 -2.18
C GLU A 106 -17.59 -22.95 -2.12
N ARG A 107 -18.14 -22.72 -0.92
CA ARG A 107 -19.57 -22.45 -0.71
C ARG A 107 -20.02 -21.13 -1.35
N SER A 108 -19.20 -20.07 -1.24
CA SER A 108 -19.47 -18.78 -1.86
C SER A 108 -19.56 -18.92 -3.38
N ALA A 109 -18.60 -19.61 -4.00
CA ALA A 109 -18.57 -19.87 -5.43
C ALA A 109 -19.76 -20.70 -5.91
N ALA A 110 -20.21 -21.68 -5.11
CA ALA A 110 -21.41 -22.46 -5.39
C ALA A 110 -22.70 -21.62 -5.34
N ALA A 111 -22.74 -20.58 -4.50
CA ALA A 111 -23.86 -19.63 -4.44
C ALA A 111 -23.80 -18.62 -5.60
N TYR A 112 -22.65 -17.99 -5.81
CA TYR A 112 -22.40 -17.05 -6.92
C TYR A 112 -20.89 -16.88 -7.15
N GLY A 113 -20.40 -17.33 -8.31
CA GLY A 113 -18.97 -17.32 -8.64
C GLY A 113 -18.36 -15.96 -9.00
N GLY A 114 -19.18 -14.90 -9.11
CA GLY A 114 -18.73 -13.56 -9.52
C GLY A 114 -18.48 -12.59 -8.37
N ASP A 115 -18.42 -13.05 -7.12
CA ASP A 115 -18.19 -12.17 -5.99
C ASP A 115 -16.72 -11.74 -5.89
N GLU A 116 -16.49 -10.43 -5.99
CA GLU A 116 -15.15 -9.83 -5.97
C GLU A 116 -14.42 -10.02 -4.63
N ILE A 117 -15.13 -10.04 -3.49
CA ILE A 117 -14.51 -10.33 -2.19
C ILE A 117 -14.00 -11.77 -2.17
N ALA A 118 -14.73 -12.73 -2.76
CA ALA A 118 -14.25 -14.11 -2.88
C ALA A 118 -12.90 -14.19 -3.61
N ALA A 119 -12.76 -13.45 -4.71
CA ALA A 119 -11.50 -13.38 -5.47
C ALA A 119 -10.36 -12.74 -4.65
N VAL A 120 -10.65 -11.68 -3.90
CA VAL A 120 -9.69 -11.03 -3.01
C VAL A 120 -9.20 -12.00 -1.92
N VAL A 121 -10.11 -12.68 -1.23
CA VAL A 121 -9.74 -13.66 -0.18
C VAL A 121 -8.99 -14.86 -0.78
N ALA A 122 -9.41 -15.35 -1.95
CA ALA A 122 -8.71 -16.41 -2.66
C ALA A 122 -7.25 -16.02 -2.98
N SER A 123 -7.01 -14.76 -3.38
CA SER A 123 -5.65 -14.27 -3.64
C SER A 123 -4.78 -14.27 -2.38
N ARG A 124 -5.36 -13.99 -1.20
CA ARG A 124 -4.66 -13.99 0.10
C ARG A 124 -4.39 -15.41 0.62
N LEU A 125 -5.08 -16.41 0.08
CA LEU A 125 -4.81 -17.84 0.32
C LEU A 125 -3.72 -18.43 -0.57
N ALA A 126 -3.22 -17.67 -1.55
CA ALA A 126 -2.07 -18.08 -2.35
C ALA A 126 -0.83 -18.31 -1.46
N LYS A 127 0.07 -19.16 -1.93
CA LYS A 127 1.30 -19.55 -1.22
C LYS A 127 2.43 -18.56 -1.43
N ASP A 128 2.45 -17.92 -2.58
CA ASP A 128 3.50 -16.99 -2.97
C ASP A 128 2.94 -15.82 -3.81
N PRO A 129 3.71 -14.74 -4.02
CA PRO A 129 3.27 -13.57 -4.76
C PRO A 129 2.91 -13.84 -6.23
N SER A 130 3.52 -14.85 -6.87
CA SER A 130 3.25 -15.19 -8.27
C SER A 130 1.90 -15.88 -8.42
N GLU A 131 1.58 -16.83 -7.54
CA GLU A 131 0.25 -17.45 -7.46
C GLU A 131 -0.81 -16.41 -7.12
N ARG A 132 -0.53 -15.50 -6.16
CA ARG A 132 -1.43 -14.39 -5.80
C ARG A 132 -1.75 -13.52 -7.01
N LEU A 133 -0.73 -13.13 -7.78
CA LEU A 133 -0.90 -12.34 -9.00
C LEU A 133 -1.77 -13.08 -10.02
N ALA A 134 -1.52 -14.37 -10.27
CA ALA A 134 -2.28 -15.16 -11.23
C ALA A 134 -3.78 -15.26 -10.86
N VAL A 135 -4.10 -15.39 -9.57
CA VAL A 135 -5.48 -15.37 -9.06
C VAL A 135 -6.14 -14.01 -9.33
N LEU A 136 -5.44 -12.92 -9.03
CA LEU A 136 -5.96 -11.55 -9.21
C LEU A 136 -6.12 -11.17 -10.68
N GLU A 137 -5.18 -11.51 -11.55
CA GLU A 137 -5.29 -11.28 -12.99
C GLU A 137 -6.46 -12.05 -13.59
N LYS A 138 -6.71 -13.29 -13.14
CA LYS A 138 -7.90 -14.05 -13.54
C LYS A 138 -9.19 -13.34 -13.11
N ALA A 139 -9.23 -12.84 -11.88
CA ALA A 139 -10.38 -12.11 -11.37
C ALA A 139 -10.63 -10.78 -12.11
N ALA A 140 -9.57 -10.02 -12.39
CA ALA A 140 -9.65 -8.76 -13.13
C ALA A 140 -10.21 -8.94 -14.55
N ARG A 141 -9.91 -10.07 -15.23
CA ARG A 141 -10.50 -10.39 -16.55
C ARG A 141 -12.01 -10.65 -16.49
N LEU A 142 -12.54 -11.06 -15.35
CA LEU A 142 -13.97 -11.36 -15.17
C LEU A 142 -14.76 -10.13 -14.73
N ALA A 143 -14.10 -9.15 -14.11
CA ALA A 143 -14.69 -7.90 -13.64
C ALA A 143 -13.71 -6.74 -13.85
N ASP A 144 -13.72 -6.16 -15.05
CA ASP A 144 -12.77 -5.13 -15.51
C ASP A 144 -12.76 -3.86 -14.61
N ASP A 145 -13.87 -3.64 -13.88
CA ASP A 145 -14.11 -2.46 -13.05
C ASP A 145 -14.02 -2.69 -11.52
N SER A 146 -13.48 -3.84 -11.06
CA SER A 146 -13.36 -4.09 -9.62
C SER A 146 -12.16 -3.37 -9.00
N ALA A 147 -12.43 -2.26 -8.31
CA ALA A 147 -11.42 -1.51 -7.56
C ALA A 147 -10.75 -2.36 -6.45
N ARG A 148 -11.50 -3.26 -5.81
CA ARG A 148 -11.00 -4.15 -4.75
C ARG A 148 -9.97 -5.16 -5.26
N VAL A 149 -10.23 -5.77 -6.41
CA VAL A 149 -9.27 -6.67 -7.05
C VAL A 149 -8.06 -5.89 -7.53
N ARG A 150 -8.26 -4.68 -8.07
CA ARG A 150 -7.18 -3.85 -8.61
C ARG A 150 -6.21 -3.35 -7.54
N VAL A 151 -6.68 -2.95 -6.35
CA VAL A 151 -5.78 -2.55 -5.26
C VAL A 151 -4.93 -3.73 -4.75
N GLU A 152 -5.52 -4.92 -4.65
CA GLU A 152 -4.81 -6.15 -4.29
C GLU A 152 -3.78 -6.56 -5.36
N LEU A 153 -4.10 -6.31 -6.64
CA LEU A 153 -3.18 -6.53 -7.75
C LEU A 153 -1.97 -5.59 -7.64
N GLY A 154 -2.17 -4.33 -7.25
CA GLY A 154 -1.07 -3.41 -6.94
C GLY A 154 -0.12 -3.96 -5.87
N SER A 155 -0.68 -4.47 -4.78
CA SER A 155 0.09 -5.11 -3.70
C SER A 155 0.88 -6.34 -4.19
N ALA A 156 0.25 -7.21 -4.99
CA ALA A 156 0.92 -8.39 -5.54
C ALA A 156 2.05 -8.04 -6.52
N LEU A 157 1.83 -7.05 -7.38
CA LEU A 157 2.83 -6.55 -8.32
C LEU A 157 4.02 -5.91 -7.59
N LEU A 158 3.76 -5.14 -6.53
CA LEU A 158 4.81 -4.53 -5.72
C LEU A 158 5.69 -5.60 -5.06
N ALA A 159 5.09 -6.65 -4.52
CA ALA A 159 5.81 -7.80 -3.95
C ALA A 159 6.69 -8.54 -4.98
N LEU A 160 6.35 -8.46 -6.26
CA LEU A 160 7.11 -9.02 -7.38
C LEU A 160 8.11 -8.02 -8.00
N GLY A 161 8.24 -6.81 -7.43
CA GLY A 161 9.13 -5.76 -7.96
C GLY A 161 8.63 -5.08 -9.24
N ARG A 162 7.38 -5.32 -9.65
CA ARG A 162 6.74 -4.67 -10.83
C ARG A 162 6.21 -3.29 -10.45
N VAL A 163 7.11 -2.41 -10.03
CA VAL A 163 6.81 -1.14 -9.34
C VAL A 163 5.87 -0.22 -10.12
N ARG A 164 6.15 0.03 -11.41
CA ARG A 164 5.33 0.95 -12.23
C ARG A 164 3.90 0.46 -12.40
N GLU A 165 3.74 -0.84 -12.60
CA GLU A 165 2.43 -1.46 -12.73
C GLU A 165 1.68 -1.48 -11.39
N ALA A 166 2.40 -1.69 -10.29
CA ALA A 166 1.85 -1.59 -8.95
C ALA A 166 1.29 -0.19 -8.66
N LEU A 167 2.08 0.85 -8.94
CA LEU A 167 1.66 2.24 -8.77
C LEU A 167 0.41 2.56 -9.61
N ALA A 168 0.40 2.15 -10.88
CA ALA A 168 -0.76 2.34 -11.76
C ALA A 168 -2.01 1.64 -11.23
N ALA A 169 -1.87 0.42 -10.67
CA ALA A 169 -2.97 -0.30 -10.07
C ALA A 169 -3.52 0.40 -8.81
N PHE A 170 -2.63 0.90 -7.93
CA PHE A 170 -3.04 1.66 -6.75
C PHE A 170 -3.76 2.97 -7.12
N ASP A 171 -3.19 3.75 -8.05
CA ASP A 171 -3.74 5.05 -8.46
C ASP A 171 -5.09 4.92 -9.16
N ALA A 172 -5.34 3.80 -9.85
CA ALA A 172 -6.62 3.51 -10.47
C ALA A 172 -7.68 3.00 -9.47
N ALA A 173 -7.26 2.39 -8.35
CA ALA A 173 -8.16 1.70 -7.43
C ALA A 173 -8.54 2.55 -6.20
N LEU A 174 -7.55 3.13 -5.52
CA LEU A 174 -7.73 3.79 -4.22
C LEU A 174 -8.73 4.95 -4.23
N PRO A 175 -8.79 5.83 -5.25
CA PRO A 175 -9.78 6.91 -5.31
C PRO A 175 -11.25 6.44 -5.35
N ARG A 176 -11.47 5.15 -5.63
CA ARG A 176 -12.80 4.53 -5.75
C ARG A 176 -13.16 3.68 -4.53
N LEU A 177 -12.29 3.62 -3.53
CA LEU A 177 -12.45 2.84 -2.31
C LEU A 177 -12.59 3.79 -1.11
N GLY A 178 -13.04 3.25 0.04
CA GLY A 178 -13.13 4.00 1.29
C GLY A 178 -11.75 4.35 1.88
N GLU A 179 -11.74 5.27 2.85
CA GLU A 179 -10.52 5.73 3.55
C GLU A 179 -9.76 4.58 4.20
N GLU A 180 -10.45 3.54 4.68
CA GLU A 180 -9.85 2.35 5.27
C GLU A 180 -8.92 1.60 4.30
N TYR A 181 -9.24 1.61 3.00
CA TYR A 181 -8.36 1.05 1.98
C TYR A 181 -7.14 1.94 1.74
N ALA A 182 -7.30 3.27 1.77
CA ALA A 182 -6.18 4.19 1.65
C ALA A 182 -5.21 4.06 2.84
N LEU A 183 -5.72 3.85 4.05
CA LEU A 183 -4.90 3.55 5.23
C LEU A 183 -4.17 2.22 5.09
N LEU A 184 -4.88 1.17 4.65
CA LEU A 184 -4.31 -0.18 4.54
C LEU A 184 -3.22 -0.29 3.47
N PHE A 185 -3.39 0.35 2.31
CA PHE A 185 -2.49 0.24 1.16
C PHE A 185 -1.62 1.48 0.95
N GLY A 186 -1.75 2.50 1.79
CA GLY A 186 -1.07 3.79 1.63
C GLY A 186 0.45 3.63 1.59
N ASP A 187 1.02 2.88 2.53
CA ASP A 187 2.47 2.66 2.58
C ASP A 187 3.00 1.90 1.34
N GLU A 188 2.24 0.91 0.85
CA GLU A 188 2.61 0.18 -0.37
C GLU A 188 2.55 1.08 -1.61
N ARG A 189 1.49 1.89 -1.74
CA ARG A 189 1.33 2.85 -2.84
C ARG A 189 2.46 3.87 -2.86
N GLU A 190 2.87 4.34 -1.69
CA GLU A 190 3.90 5.37 -1.54
C GLU A 190 5.29 4.83 -1.78
N ARG A 191 5.56 3.60 -1.32
CA ARG A 191 6.73 2.84 -1.74
C ARG A 191 6.77 2.69 -3.25
N ALA A 192 5.65 2.33 -3.89
CA ALA A 192 5.60 2.20 -5.34
C ALA A 192 5.87 3.56 -6.04
N TYR A 193 5.35 4.66 -5.50
CA TYR A 193 5.61 6.01 -6.02
C TYR A 193 7.07 6.42 -5.89
N ALA A 194 7.71 6.18 -4.75
CA ALA A 194 9.11 6.50 -4.50
C ALA A 194 10.07 5.69 -5.38
N LEU A 195 9.71 4.44 -5.67
CA LEU A 195 10.55 3.52 -6.46
C LEU A 195 10.27 3.55 -7.97
N ARG A 196 9.32 4.37 -8.46
CA ARG A 196 8.83 4.32 -9.86
C ARG A 196 9.93 4.54 -10.93
N ASP A 197 10.96 5.29 -10.55
CA ASP A 197 12.07 5.69 -11.39
C ASP A 197 13.36 4.91 -11.04
N ALA A 198 13.29 3.95 -10.11
CA ALA A 198 14.42 3.10 -9.78
C ALA A 198 14.77 2.17 -10.95
N ASP A 199 16.06 2.08 -11.27
CA ASP A 199 16.57 1.21 -12.35
C ASP A 199 16.41 -0.29 -12.04
N SER A 200 16.29 -0.64 -10.77
CA SER A 200 16.14 -2.03 -10.30
C SER A 200 15.25 -2.08 -9.08
N ALA A 201 14.50 -3.18 -8.94
CA ALA A 201 13.72 -3.42 -7.74
C ALA A 201 14.64 -3.60 -6.53
N PRO A 202 14.27 -3.06 -5.35
CA PRO A 202 15.01 -3.32 -4.12
C PRO A 202 15.12 -4.81 -3.84
N SER A 203 16.16 -5.22 -3.12
CA SER A 203 16.27 -6.60 -2.67
C SER A 203 15.11 -6.98 -1.73
N ALA A 204 14.76 -8.26 -1.69
CA ALA A 204 13.66 -8.76 -0.86
C ALA A 204 13.83 -8.40 0.64
N GLY A 205 15.07 -8.35 1.12
CA GLY A 205 15.40 -8.01 2.51
C GLY A 205 15.19 -6.52 2.86
N SER A 206 15.10 -5.64 1.86
CA SER A 206 14.96 -4.20 2.07
C SER A 206 13.51 -3.77 2.25
N SER A 207 12.55 -4.53 1.72
CA SER A 207 11.13 -4.15 1.69
C SER A 207 10.54 -3.81 3.07
N SER A 208 11.01 -4.46 4.15
CA SER A 208 10.55 -4.15 5.52
C SER A 208 11.02 -2.80 6.05
N TYR A 209 12.08 -2.24 5.47
CA TYR A 209 12.64 -0.96 5.87
C TYR A 209 12.15 0.19 4.97
N LEU A 210 11.63 -0.09 3.78
CA LEU A 210 11.15 0.92 2.83
C LEU A 210 9.74 1.42 3.19
N THR A 211 9.60 2.06 4.34
CA THR A 211 8.33 2.63 4.84
C THR A 211 8.47 4.13 5.09
N ARG A 212 7.34 4.78 5.41
CA ARG A 212 7.31 6.17 5.86
C ARG A 212 7.79 6.35 7.31
N GLU A 213 7.79 5.27 8.07
CA GLU A 213 8.32 5.28 9.43
C GLU A 213 9.82 5.53 9.43
N PRO A 214 10.36 6.16 10.49
CA PRO A 214 11.79 6.34 10.62
C PRO A 214 12.54 5.00 10.52
N VAL A 215 13.54 4.93 9.65
CA VAL A 215 14.41 3.76 9.57
C VAL A 215 15.17 3.63 10.88
N THR A 216 15.34 2.41 11.38
CA THR A 216 16.18 2.21 12.58
C THR A 216 17.66 2.35 12.23
N LEU A 217 18.51 2.64 13.22
CA LEU A 217 19.96 2.69 12.99
C LEU A 217 20.49 1.37 12.40
N ALA A 218 20.03 0.21 12.91
CA ALA A 218 20.37 -1.08 12.30
C ALA A 218 19.73 -1.29 10.92
N GLY A 219 18.57 -0.68 10.67
CA GLY A 219 17.93 -0.67 9.35
C GLY A 219 18.76 0.05 8.29
N MET A 220 19.42 1.16 8.63
CA MET A 220 20.36 1.84 7.71
C MET A 220 21.51 0.92 7.30
N ALA A 221 22.09 0.18 8.25
CA ALA A 221 23.12 -0.81 7.99
C ALA A 221 22.61 -1.97 7.12
N ALA A 222 21.40 -2.47 7.42
CA ALA A 222 20.77 -3.54 6.65
C ALA A 222 20.53 -3.13 5.19
N LEU A 223 19.97 -1.94 4.96
CA LEU A 223 19.77 -1.38 3.62
C LEU A 223 21.10 -1.20 2.89
N ALA A 224 22.12 -0.63 3.54
CA ALA A 224 23.44 -0.46 2.94
C ALA A 224 24.08 -1.78 2.52
N GLN A 225 23.97 -2.84 3.34
CA GLN A 225 24.48 -4.17 3.00
C GLN A 225 23.66 -4.84 1.88
N ALA A 226 22.35 -4.65 1.87
CA ALA A 226 21.46 -5.34 0.94
C ALA A 226 21.45 -4.72 -0.47
N GLU A 227 21.68 -3.40 -0.56
CA GLU A 227 21.48 -2.62 -1.79
C GLU A 227 22.80 -2.13 -2.39
N THR A 228 23.91 -2.27 -1.68
CA THR A 228 25.22 -1.79 -2.13
C THR A 228 26.33 -2.78 -1.77
N ASN A 229 27.49 -2.61 -2.39
CA ASN A 229 28.73 -3.30 -2.03
C ASN A 229 29.64 -2.46 -1.10
N ALA A 230 29.13 -1.34 -0.58
CA ALA A 230 29.96 -0.38 0.16
C ALA A 230 30.50 -0.95 1.48
N LEU A 231 29.79 -1.91 2.07
CA LEU A 231 30.16 -2.55 3.32
C LEU A 231 31.06 -3.80 3.13
N ASP A 232 31.36 -4.21 1.90
CA ASP A 232 32.13 -5.43 1.62
C ASP A 232 33.53 -5.39 2.23
N ARG A 233 34.14 -4.20 2.34
CA ARG A 233 35.44 -4.03 3.01
C ARG A 233 35.40 -4.34 4.51
N ILE A 234 34.22 -4.22 5.11
CA ILE A 234 33.98 -4.45 6.54
C ILE A 234 33.51 -5.90 6.77
N THR A 235 32.62 -6.39 5.91
CA THR A 235 31.99 -7.71 6.07
C THR A 235 32.76 -8.83 5.39
N GLY A 236 33.71 -8.51 4.51
CA GLY A 236 34.37 -9.46 3.61
C GLY A 236 33.42 -10.03 2.55
N GLY A 237 32.34 -9.32 2.23
CA GLY A 237 31.28 -9.77 1.32
C GLY A 237 30.30 -10.77 1.93
N ALA A 238 30.43 -11.10 3.22
CA ALA A 238 29.48 -11.96 3.92
C ALA A 238 28.22 -11.17 4.34
N THR A 239 27.04 -11.79 4.20
CA THR A 239 25.78 -11.22 4.68
C THR A 239 25.64 -11.42 6.19
N TRP A 240 25.68 -10.33 6.96
CA TRP A 240 25.55 -10.36 8.42
C TRP A 240 24.12 -10.02 8.85
N SER A 241 23.72 -10.49 10.04
CA SER A 241 22.44 -10.09 10.63
C SER A 241 22.46 -8.59 11.00
N PRO A 242 21.32 -7.87 10.90
CA PRO A 242 21.29 -6.42 11.11
C PRO A 242 21.89 -5.96 12.44
N GLY A 243 21.65 -6.70 13.53
CA GLY A 243 22.19 -6.36 14.85
C GLY A 243 23.71 -6.50 14.95
N VAL A 244 24.28 -7.60 14.42
CA VAL A 244 25.73 -7.83 14.44
C VAL A 244 26.46 -6.81 13.55
N LEU A 245 25.90 -6.53 12.38
CA LEU A 245 26.42 -5.51 11.49
C LEU A 245 26.39 -4.12 12.15
N PHE A 246 25.26 -3.76 12.76
CA PHE A 246 25.13 -2.50 13.49
C PHE A 246 26.20 -2.34 14.58
N ASP A 247 26.40 -3.35 15.43
CA ASP A 247 27.41 -3.27 16.50
C ASP A 247 28.83 -3.14 15.93
N ARG A 248 29.13 -3.80 14.81
CA ARG A 248 30.43 -3.67 14.13
C ARG A 248 30.66 -2.27 13.56
N LEU A 249 29.64 -1.70 12.90
CA LEU A 249 29.71 -0.35 12.35
C LEU A 249 29.81 0.71 13.46
N LYS A 250 29.05 0.54 14.55
CA LYS A 250 29.12 1.39 15.75
C LYS A 250 30.50 1.38 16.40
N ALA A 251 31.11 0.21 16.56
CA ALA A 251 32.50 0.10 17.05
C ALA A 251 33.53 0.77 16.12
N SER A 252 33.15 1.03 14.86
CA SER A 252 34.01 1.66 13.85
C SER A 252 33.67 3.14 13.62
N GLY A 253 32.82 3.75 14.47
CA GLY A 253 32.53 5.19 14.44
C GLY A 253 31.52 5.64 13.38
N TRP A 254 30.72 4.72 12.81
CA TRP A 254 29.68 5.06 11.83
C TRP A 254 28.47 5.79 12.43
N TYR A 255 28.35 5.78 13.75
CA TYR A 255 27.31 6.46 14.51
C TYR A 255 27.98 7.31 15.58
N ALA A 256 27.50 8.54 15.79
CA ALA A 256 28.07 9.44 16.78
C ALA A 256 27.67 9.07 18.21
N ASP A 257 26.44 8.59 18.44
CA ASP A 257 26.01 8.09 19.75
C ASP A 257 26.39 6.63 19.94
N SER A 258 27.47 6.38 20.69
CA SER A 258 27.93 5.03 21.04
C SER A 258 26.96 4.24 21.94
N GLY A 259 26.03 4.93 22.62
CA GLY A 259 25.03 4.34 23.51
C GLY A 259 23.71 3.99 22.82
N ALA A 260 23.50 4.40 21.57
CA ALA A 260 22.23 4.22 20.88
C ALA A 260 21.90 2.73 20.66
N PRO A 261 20.66 2.29 20.96
CA PRO A 261 20.23 0.93 20.68
C PRO A 261 19.98 0.71 19.18
N ALA A 262 20.17 -0.52 18.70
CA ALA A 262 19.99 -0.89 17.29
C ALA A 262 18.61 -0.51 16.71
N ARG A 263 17.56 -0.52 17.54
CA ARG A 263 16.18 -0.19 17.18
C ARG A 263 15.83 1.30 17.29
N ALA A 264 16.78 2.15 17.69
CA ALA A 264 16.53 3.58 17.75
C ALA A 264 16.12 4.11 16.36
N PRO A 265 15.08 4.95 16.26
CA PRO A 265 14.73 5.61 15.01
C PRO A 265 15.86 6.57 14.61
N ALA A 266 16.26 6.54 13.34
CA ALA A 266 17.29 7.40 12.81
C ALA A 266 16.73 8.80 12.48
N SER A 267 17.52 9.81 12.81
CA SER A 267 17.29 11.19 12.38
C SER A 267 18.05 11.50 11.09
N ARG A 268 17.75 12.65 10.47
CA ARG A 268 18.43 13.11 9.25
C ARG A 268 19.93 13.29 9.45
N LYS A 269 20.39 13.73 10.63
CA LYS A 269 21.82 13.84 10.94
C LYS A 269 22.51 12.46 11.08
N ASP A 270 21.80 11.44 11.58
CA ASP A 270 22.32 10.08 11.65
C ASP A 270 22.50 9.51 10.25
N ALA A 271 21.50 9.70 9.38
CA ALA A 271 21.57 9.34 7.97
C ALA A 271 22.73 10.06 7.26
N ALA A 272 22.87 11.38 7.45
CA ALA A 272 23.96 12.14 6.84
C ALA A 272 25.33 11.62 7.27
N LEU A 273 25.54 11.37 8.56
CA LEU A 273 26.81 10.83 9.06
C LEU A 273 27.12 9.46 8.46
N PHE A 274 26.12 8.58 8.42
CA PHE A 274 26.26 7.25 7.85
C PHE A 274 26.65 7.32 6.36
N LEU A 275 25.92 8.12 5.57
CA LEU A 275 26.13 8.28 4.13
C LEU A 275 27.47 8.95 3.83
N TRP A 276 27.84 9.99 4.58
CA TRP A 276 29.13 10.64 4.42
C TRP A 276 30.29 9.70 4.72
N THR A 277 30.18 8.90 5.78
CA THR A 277 31.18 7.87 6.12
C THR A 277 31.32 6.83 5.00
N LEU A 278 30.19 6.43 4.39
CA LEU A 278 30.15 5.54 3.24
C LEU A 278 30.88 6.16 2.03
N MET A 279 30.57 7.42 1.72
CA MET A 279 31.14 8.16 0.58
C MET A 279 32.65 8.37 0.75
N THR A 280 33.11 8.86 1.90
CA THR A 280 34.53 9.18 2.11
C THR A 280 35.40 7.94 2.28
N ARG A 281 34.80 6.76 2.54
CA ARG A 281 35.50 5.47 2.64
C ARG A 281 36.66 5.47 3.64
N GLY A 282 36.53 6.28 4.70
CA GLY A 282 37.55 6.44 5.73
C GLY A 282 38.71 7.40 5.39
N ASP A 283 38.65 8.12 4.26
CA ASP A 283 39.61 9.20 3.99
C ASP A 283 39.36 10.38 4.94
N GLY A 284 40.22 10.51 5.97
CA GLY A 284 40.11 11.55 6.98
C GLY A 284 40.15 12.97 6.41
N ARG A 285 40.85 13.22 5.30
CA ARG A 285 40.91 14.54 4.66
C ARG A 285 39.57 14.92 4.05
N LEU A 286 38.89 13.95 3.43
CA LEU A 286 37.54 14.17 2.91
C LEU A 286 36.54 14.29 4.06
N SER A 287 36.63 13.41 5.06
CA SER A 287 35.73 13.43 6.21
C SER A 287 35.72 14.74 6.99
N SER A 288 36.84 15.48 7.05
CA SER A 288 36.96 16.78 7.72
C SER A 288 37.09 17.98 6.76
N ARG A 289 36.68 17.81 5.49
CA ARG A 289 36.85 18.80 4.42
C ARG A 289 36.19 20.14 4.75
N TYR A 290 34.98 20.11 5.28
CA TYR A 290 34.18 21.30 5.55
C TYR A 290 34.59 21.97 6.85
N THR A 291 34.91 21.21 7.90
CA THR A 291 35.53 21.77 9.12
C THR A 291 36.76 22.59 8.75
N THR A 292 37.64 22.03 7.92
CA THR A 292 38.85 22.73 7.45
C THR A 292 38.50 23.97 6.62
N ARG A 293 37.53 23.87 5.70
CA ARG A 293 37.09 24.97 4.83
C ARG A 293 36.50 26.16 5.60
N TYR A 294 35.76 25.90 6.68
CA TYR A 294 35.05 26.93 7.44
C TYR A 294 35.77 27.37 8.73
N ALA A 295 36.98 26.86 8.99
CA ALA A 295 37.74 27.15 10.20
C ALA A 295 37.97 28.64 10.48
N SER A 296 38.21 29.46 9.45
CA SER A 296 38.45 30.90 9.62
C SER A 296 37.19 31.69 10.03
N ARG A 297 36.00 31.19 9.69
CA ARG A 297 34.71 31.81 10.03
C ARG A 297 34.16 31.28 11.35
N ALA A 298 34.54 30.06 11.73
CA ALA A 298 34.02 29.34 12.89
C ALA A 298 32.48 29.33 12.96
N SER A 299 31.83 29.34 11.80
CA SER A 299 30.38 29.41 11.66
C SER A 299 29.90 28.54 10.50
N SER A 300 28.71 27.97 10.67
CA SER A 300 28.10 27.11 9.66
C SER A 300 27.36 27.93 8.60
N PRO A 301 27.47 27.55 7.31
CA PRO A 301 26.59 28.09 6.27
C PRO A 301 25.14 27.58 6.40
N VAL A 302 24.92 26.49 7.12
CA VAL A 302 23.60 25.88 7.38
C VAL A 302 23.22 26.18 8.84
N PRO A 303 22.25 27.09 9.10
CA PRO A 303 22.07 27.70 10.42
C PRO A 303 21.81 26.74 11.58
N ASP A 304 21.11 25.65 11.32
CA ASP A 304 20.69 24.64 12.29
C ASP A 304 21.68 23.49 12.44
N VAL A 305 22.82 23.53 11.76
CA VAL A 305 23.93 22.59 11.93
C VAL A 305 25.13 23.35 12.52
N PRO A 306 25.38 23.27 13.84
CA PRO A 306 26.47 24.02 14.47
C PRO A 306 27.86 23.63 13.95
N TYR A 307 28.72 24.64 13.76
CA TYR A 307 30.14 24.40 13.50
C TYR A 307 30.77 23.66 14.69
N GLY A 308 31.55 22.61 14.41
CA GLY A 308 32.15 21.75 15.44
C GLY A 308 31.23 20.65 15.98
N SER A 309 29.97 20.58 15.53
CA SER A 309 29.12 19.41 15.74
C SER A 309 29.75 18.17 15.08
N PRO A 310 29.64 16.96 15.67
CA PRO A 310 30.10 15.73 15.03
C PRO A 310 29.40 15.44 13.69
N TYR A 311 28.27 16.09 13.42
CA TYR A 311 27.50 15.95 12.19
C TYR A 311 27.83 17.04 11.15
N PHE A 312 28.68 18.01 11.46
CA PHE A 312 28.90 19.21 10.63
C PHE A 312 29.40 18.88 9.23
N ASP A 313 30.52 18.17 9.11
CA ASP A 313 31.07 17.78 7.81
C ASP A 313 30.13 16.87 7.03
N ALA A 314 29.46 15.96 7.74
CA ALA A 314 28.53 15.03 7.13
C ALA A 314 27.34 15.75 6.50
N ALA A 315 26.66 16.62 7.27
CA ALA A 315 25.50 17.36 6.80
C ALA A 315 25.83 18.27 5.60
N LEU A 316 26.95 19.00 5.66
CA LEU A 316 27.38 19.82 4.53
C LEU A 316 27.80 18.98 3.33
N GLY A 317 28.51 17.87 3.57
CA GLY A 317 28.99 16.98 2.53
C GLY A 317 27.88 16.35 1.72
N VAL A 318 26.88 15.74 2.39
CA VAL A 318 25.76 15.13 1.67
C VAL A 318 24.88 16.15 0.95
N VAL A 319 24.81 17.40 1.43
CA VAL A 319 24.06 18.48 0.76
C VAL A 319 24.78 19.00 -0.47
N GLU A 320 26.07 19.34 -0.35
CA GLU A 320 26.87 19.87 -1.46
C GLU A 320 27.04 18.85 -2.59
N GLU A 321 27.16 17.57 -2.26
CA GLU A 321 27.28 16.48 -3.25
C GLU A 321 25.91 16.01 -3.77
N GLY A 322 24.82 16.69 -3.41
CA GLY A 322 23.47 16.43 -3.94
C GLY A 322 22.82 15.13 -3.48
N VAL A 323 23.32 14.51 -2.41
CA VAL A 323 22.79 13.27 -1.85
C VAL A 323 21.56 13.54 -0.98
N MET A 324 21.58 14.59 -0.17
CA MET A 324 20.45 15.06 0.61
C MET A 324 20.15 16.52 0.28
N SER A 325 18.92 16.96 0.51
CA SER A 325 18.49 18.35 0.30
C SER A 325 18.14 19.04 1.62
N LEU A 326 18.30 20.37 1.65
CA LEU A 326 17.77 21.22 2.72
C LEU A 326 16.23 21.23 2.65
N VAL A 327 15.57 21.14 3.80
CA VAL A 327 14.11 20.94 3.85
C VAL A 327 13.31 22.15 3.32
N ASP A 328 13.84 23.35 3.50
CA ASP A 328 13.24 24.63 3.10
C ASP A 328 14.22 25.48 2.25
N GLY A 329 15.29 24.86 1.74
CA GLY A 329 16.36 25.54 1.03
C GLY A 329 17.36 26.30 1.93
N ARG A 330 17.18 26.28 3.26
CA ARG A 330 18.05 26.98 4.22
C ARG A 330 18.52 26.10 5.37
N ASN A 331 17.62 25.32 5.94
CA ASN A 331 17.83 24.49 7.13
C ASN A 331 17.96 23.02 6.73
N PHE A 332 18.77 22.28 7.48
CA PHE A 332 18.97 20.85 7.26
C PHE A 332 17.92 19.99 7.96
N ASP A 333 17.35 20.47 9.06
CA ASP A 333 16.48 19.76 10.01
C ASP A 333 17.17 18.50 10.58
N PRO A 334 18.22 18.65 11.41
CA PRO A 334 19.08 17.53 11.82
C PRO A 334 18.35 16.49 12.68
N ASP A 335 17.39 16.92 13.51
CA ASP A 335 16.62 16.05 14.42
C ASP A 335 15.34 15.51 13.78
N GLY A 336 15.00 15.96 12.56
CA GLY A 336 13.88 15.42 11.80
C GLY A 336 14.06 13.92 11.49
N PRO A 337 12.95 13.17 11.36
CA PRO A 337 13.01 11.74 11.09
C PRO A 337 13.59 11.45 9.69
N ALA A 338 14.42 10.41 9.59
CA ALA A 338 14.80 9.84 8.30
C ALA A 338 13.89 8.63 8.01
N SER A 339 12.91 8.77 7.12
CA SER A 339 12.10 7.62 6.69
C SER A 339 12.98 6.62 5.95
N GLY A 340 12.61 5.35 5.96
CA GLY A 340 13.40 4.36 5.23
C GLY A 340 13.32 4.49 3.70
N LEU A 341 12.23 5.08 3.17
CA LEU A 341 12.16 5.45 1.76
C LEU A 341 13.15 6.57 1.40
N ASP A 342 13.22 7.62 2.23
CA ASP A 342 14.15 8.73 2.02
C ASP A 342 15.60 8.25 2.11
N PHE A 343 15.92 7.49 3.17
CA PHE A 343 17.26 6.95 3.37
C PHE A 343 17.69 6.05 2.21
N PHE A 344 16.80 5.20 1.70
CA PHE A 344 17.11 4.35 0.54
C PHE A 344 17.45 5.18 -0.70
N GLY A 345 16.68 6.23 -1.00
CA GLY A 345 16.98 7.15 -2.11
C GLY A 345 18.35 7.80 -1.94
N TRP A 346 18.64 8.33 -0.75
CA TRP A 346 19.94 8.94 -0.45
C TRP A 346 21.09 7.93 -0.51
N LEU A 347 20.88 6.69 -0.05
CA LEU A 347 21.86 5.61 -0.09
C LEU A 347 22.28 5.29 -1.52
N LEU A 348 21.34 5.19 -2.46
CA LEU A 348 21.65 4.91 -3.86
C LEU A 348 22.48 6.04 -4.49
N LEU A 349 22.14 7.31 -4.20
CA LEU A 349 22.92 8.46 -4.65
C LEU A 349 24.34 8.45 -4.05
N ALA A 350 24.45 8.20 -2.75
CA ALA A 350 25.74 8.11 -2.06
C ALA A 350 26.61 6.94 -2.59
N ALA A 351 26.01 5.80 -2.90
CA ALA A 351 26.71 4.65 -3.45
C ALA A 351 27.21 4.88 -4.90
N ALA A 352 26.50 5.71 -5.67
CA ALA A 352 26.90 6.12 -7.01
C ALA A 352 27.99 7.20 -7.02
N TRP A 353 28.24 7.86 -5.88
CA TRP A 353 29.26 8.91 -5.73
C TRP A 353 30.68 8.35 -5.94
N ARG A 354 31.48 9.04 -6.75
CA ARG A 354 32.81 8.58 -7.20
C ARG A 354 33.94 9.47 -6.72
#